data_AF-A0A140K4V6-F1
#
_entry.id   AF-A0A140K4V6-F1
#
_cell.length_a   1.000
_cell.length_b   1.000
_cell.length_c   1.000
_cell.angle_alpha   90.00
_cell.angle_beta   90.00
_cell.angle_gamma   90.00
#
_symmetry.space_group_name_H-M   'P 1'
#
loop_
_entity.id
_entity.type
_entity.pdbx_description
1 polymer ?
#
loop_
_entity_poly.entity_id
_entity_poly.type
_entity_poly.pdbx_seq_one_letter_code
_entity_poly.pdbx_strand_id
1 'polypeptide(L)'
;MLYIFTDGTNNRILNLINKIIKIIFCPNNNQNAQVFINRKYQRSVGVIIFEGTETIKVIPNIFLLSSGESLITTLFLSLIRDYDLTGNPISSSHDVKGIAIIDEVDAHLHTDLQYRVLPTLIVKFPNVQFIATSHAPLFLLGLEQTLGENGFDLIDMPSGNKITVEAFSEFKNAFQYFENTKAFNNSVEEQIISSNKPKVLTEGETDPIYLKKACKLLSYQDLIDKVDIEWIGINQEKGKPLFTGKDSLEKTRQFLIANPSFLKHKIILLYDCDTKKQEQDFGYLYERTIKQNSQNNKVKKGIENLFHENLFEDKFYREKTEFTDYGEKKIISTFQKNDFCQWICDQRATPDDFVNFKELLDMIRNLLI
;
A
#
# COMPACT_ATOMS: atom_id res chain seq x y z
N MET A 1 23.72 -2.99 -29.09
CA MET A 1 22.65 -3.89 -29.57
C MET A 1 22.40 -4.91 -28.47
N LEU A 2 21.21 -4.87 -27.89
CA LEU A 2 20.73 -5.83 -26.89
C LEU A 2 20.12 -7.00 -27.65
N TYR A 3 20.56 -8.22 -27.37
CA TYR A 3 19.88 -9.42 -27.90
C TYR A 3 19.00 -9.98 -26.80
N ILE A 4 17.69 -9.98 -27.05
CA ILE A 4 16.73 -10.79 -26.34
C ILE A 4 16.77 -12.15 -27.04
N PHE A 5 17.02 -13.20 -26.27
CA PHE A 5 17.09 -14.55 -26.82
C PHE A 5 15.74 -14.92 -27.44
N THR A 6 15.74 -15.15 -28.74
CA THR A 6 14.60 -15.68 -29.48
C THR A 6 15.15 -16.81 -30.34
N ASP A 7 14.69 -18.02 -30.02
CA ASP A 7 14.88 -19.28 -30.76
C ASP A 7 16.28 -19.94 -30.80
N GLY A 8 16.43 -20.97 -29.96
CA GLY A 8 17.52 -21.95 -29.96
C GLY A 8 17.20 -23.23 -29.18
N THR A 9 18.04 -24.27 -29.30
CA THR A 9 17.88 -25.61 -28.69
C THR A 9 17.73 -25.59 -27.16
N ASN A 10 18.25 -24.55 -26.49
CA ASN A 10 18.18 -24.37 -25.03
C ASN A 10 17.09 -23.38 -24.56
N ASN A 11 16.12 -23.04 -25.42
CA ASN A 11 15.02 -22.12 -25.08
C ASN A 11 14.26 -22.52 -23.80
N ARG A 12 14.18 -23.81 -23.48
CA ARG A 12 13.44 -24.30 -22.30
C ARG A 12 14.07 -23.87 -20.99
N ILE A 13 15.38 -24.07 -20.86
CA ILE A 13 16.16 -23.63 -19.69
C ILE A 13 16.10 -22.11 -19.57
N LEU A 14 16.26 -21.41 -20.68
CA LEU A 14 16.20 -19.95 -20.66
C LEU A 14 14.81 -19.42 -20.25
N ASN A 15 13.73 -20.03 -20.74
CA ASN A 15 12.38 -19.67 -20.31
C ASN A 15 12.16 -19.92 -18.82
N LEU A 16 12.74 -20.99 -18.28
CA LEU A 16 12.74 -21.26 -16.84
C LEU A 16 13.52 -20.19 -16.07
N ILE A 17 14.72 -19.81 -16.54
CA ILE A 17 15.53 -18.73 -15.96
C ILE A 17 14.74 -17.42 -15.97
N ASN A 18 14.12 -17.04 -17.09
CA ASN A 18 13.31 -15.82 -17.18
C ASN A 18 12.11 -15.83 -16.22
N LYS A 19 11.48 -16.99 -15.97
CA LYS A 19 10.42 -17.11 -14.96
C LYS A 19 10.93 -16.84 -13.55
N ILE A 20 12.12 -17.34 -13.20
CA ILE A 20 12.75 -17.11 -11.89
C ILE A 20 13.14 -15.64 -11.75
N ILE A 21 13.80 -15.08 -12.76
CA ILE A 21 14.18 -13.67 -12.81
C ILE A 21 12.94 -12.78 -12.67
N LYS A 22 11.82 -13.11 -13.34
CA LYS A 22 10.56 -12.40 -13.13
C LYS A 22 10.10 -12.41 -11.67
N ILE A 23 10.15 -13.55 -11.00
CA ILE A 23 9.73 -13.65 -9.58
C ILE A 23 10.65 -12.79 -8.68
N ILE A 24 11.96 -12.76 -8.96
CA ILE A 24 12.94 -12.00 -8.17
C ILE A 24 12.75 -10.49 -8.34
N PHE A 25 12.60 -10.01 -9.58
CA PHE A 25 12.62 -8.57 -9.88
C PHE A 25 11.23 -7.93 -9.99
N CYS A 26 10.18 -8.73 -10.19
CA CYS A 26 8.82 -8.23 -10.42
C CYS A 26 7.78 -8.95 -9.51
N PRO A 27 7.93 -8.90 -8.18
CA PRO A 27 7.06 -9.64 -7.25
C PRO A 27 5.58 -9.19 -7.27
N ASN A 28 5.29 -7.98 -7.75
CA ASN A 28 3.93 -7.41 -7.78
C ASN A 28 3.16 -7.63 -9.11
N ASN A 29 3.61 -8.58 -9.96
CA ASN A 29 2.95 -9.07 -11.19
C ASN A 29 2.62 -8.09 -12.34
N ASN A 30 2.69 -6.78 -12.17
CA ASN A 30 2.42 -5.82 -13.25
C ASN A 30 3.57 -5.72 -14.28
N GLN A 31 4.78 -6.10 -13.87
CA GLN A 31 6.00 -6.00 -14.69
C GLN A 31 6.52 -7.39 -15.09
N ASN A 32 7.34 -7.43 -16.14
CA ASN A 32 8.10 -8.60 -16.55
C ASN A 32 9.59 -8.31 -16.49
N ALA A 33 10.38 -9.37 -16.27
CA ALA A 33 11.83 -9.30 -16.34
C ALA A 33 12.37 -10.45 -17.19
N GLN A 34 13.45 -10.18 -17.93
CA GLN A 34 14.15 -11.18 -18.74
C GLN A 34 15.64 -10.92 -18.77
N VAL A 35 16.41 -11.98 -19.00
CA VAL A 35 17.86 -11.91 -19.16
C VAL A 35 18.23 -11.53 -20.58
N PHE A 36 19.27 -10.71 -20.76
CA PHE A 36 19.84 -10.37 -22.06
C PHE A 36 21.37 -10.43 -22.05
N ILE A 37 21.98 -10.51 -23.25
CA ILE A 37 23.43 -10.41 -23.41
C ILE A 37 23.82 -9.02 -23.94
N ASN A 38 24.72 -8.36 -23.23
CA ASN A 38 25.29 -7.08 -23.62
C ASN A 38 26.59 -7.26 -24.42
N ARG A 39 26.55 -7.08 -25.73
CA ARG A 39 27.75 -7.17 -26.57
C ARG A 39 28.72 -5.99 -26.41
N LYS A 40 28.28 -4.84 -25.86
CA LYS A 40 29.12 -3.65 -25.72
C LYS A 40 30.09 -3.74 -24.52
N TYR A 41 29.75 -4.57 -23.52
CA TYR A 41 30.54 -4.80 -22.31
C TYR A 41 30.92 -6.29 -22.20
N GLN A 42 31.89 -6.76 -23.00
CA GLN A 42 32.48 -8.10 -22.86
C GLN A 42 31.49 -9.29 -22.83
N ARG A 43 30.32 -9.20 -23.50
CA ARG A 43 29.25 -10.22 -23.43
C ARG A 43 28.69 -10.42 -22.02
N SER A 44 28.61 -9.36 -21.22
CA SER A 44 28.01 -9.42 -19.88
C SER A 44 26.54 -9.82 -19.96
N VAL A 45 26.10 -10.59 -18.96
CA VAL A 45 24.69 -10.95 -18.76
C VAL A 45 24.02 -9.85 -17.95
N GLY A 46 22.88 -9.35 -18.43
CA GLY A 46 22.09 -8.31 -17.76
C GLY A 46 20.62 -8.71 -17.62
N VAL A 47 19.86 -7.92 -16.88
CA VAL A 47 18.42 -8.09 -16.68
C VAL A 47 17.69 -6.84 -17.18
N ILE A 48 16.65 -7.03 -17.97
CA ILE A 48 15.76 -5.94 -18.41
C ILE A 48 14.39 -6.14 -17.80
N ILE A 49 13.84 -5.07 -17.22
CA ILE A 49 12.52 -5.00 -16.61
C ILE A 49 11.65 -4.11 -17.50
N PHE A 50 10.47 -4.59 -17.85
CA PHE A 50 9.58 -3.95 -18.81
C PHE A 50 8.09 -4.17 -18.45
N GLU A 51 7.25 -3.25 -18.88
CA GLU A 51 5.80 -3.31 -18.76
C GLU A 51 5.18 -3.11 -20.14
N GLY A 52 4.44 -4.11 -20.63
CA GLY A 52 4.03 -4.15 -22.03
C GLY A 52 5.23 -4.07 -22.99
N THR A 53 5.34 -3.00 -23.76
CA THR A 53 6.47 -2.72 -24.66
C THR A 53 7.48 -1.72 -24.10
N GLU A 54 7.18 -1.10 -22.95
CA GLU A 54 8.01 -0.05 -22.36
C GLU A 54 9.08 -0.63 -21.44
N THR A 55 10.32 -0.18 -21.61
CA THR A 55 11.43 -0.59 -20.74
C THR A 55 11.47 0.31 -19.51
N ILE A 56 11.24 -0.28 -18.34
CA ILE A 56 11.25 0.43 -17.05
C ILE A 56 12.67 0.57 -16.52
N LYS A 57 13.45 -0.52 -16.56
CA LYS A 57 14.80 -0.55 -15.97
C LYS A 57 15.69 -1.53 -16.72
N VAL A 58 16.95 -1.13 -16.92
CA VAL A 58 17.99 -2.00 -17.48
C VAL A 58 19.12 -2.14 -16.47
N ILE A 59 19.39 -3.38 -16.07
CA ILE A 59 20.55 -3.76 -15.28
C ILE A 59 21.58 -4.31 -16.27
N PRO A 60 22.61 -3.53 -16.66
CA PRO A 60 23.50 -3.89 -17.76
C PRO A 60 24.44 -5.06 -17.45
N ASN A 61 24.59 -5.38 -16.17
CA ASN A 61 25.45 -6.46 -15.69
C ASN A 61 24.88 -7.05 -14.39
N ILE A 62 24.81 -8.38 -14.31
CA ILE A 62 24.36 -9.12 -13.12
C ILE A 62 25.21 -8.82 -11.86
N PHE A 63 26.44 -8.31 -12.01
CA PHE A 63 27.24 -7.84 -10.88
C PHE A 63 26.74 -6.53 -10.24
N LEU A 64 25.72 -5.90 -10.82
CA LEU A 64 25.06 -4.71 -10.26
C LEU A 64 23.80 -5.06 -9.46
N LEU A 65 23.51 -6.34 -9.28
CA LEU A 65 22.45 -6.80 -8.40
C LEU A 65 22.81 -6.50 -6.94
N SER A 66 21.79 -6.22 -6.12
CA SER A 66 21.97 -6.19 -4.67
C SER A 66 22.47 -7.55 -4.15
N SER A 67 23.01 -7.57 -2.93
CA SER A 67 23.46 -8.81 -2.29
C SER A 67 22.36 -9.85 -2.22
N GLY A 68 21.13 -9.43 -1.86
CA GLY A 68 19.99 -10.33 -1.74
C GLY A 68 19.48 -10.86 -3.09
N GLU A 69 19.37 -10.00 -4.10
CA GLU A 69 19.01 -10.44 -5.46
C GLU A 69 20.05 -11.42 -6.01
N SER A 70 21.34 -11.17 -5.77
CA SER A 70 22.44 -12.03 -6.18
C SER A 70 22.38 -13.40 -5.50
N LEU A 71 22.12 -13.43 -4.19
CA LEU A 71 22.03 -14.68 -3.42
C LEU A 71 20.88 -15.56 -3.93
N ILE A 72 19.66 -15.01 -4.04
CA ILE A 72 18.49 -15.77 -4.51
C ILE A 72 18.69 -16.22 -5.95
N THR A 73 19.18 -15.35 -6.83
CA THR A 73 19.47 -15.70 -8.22
C THR A 73 20.48 -16.85 -8.27
N THR A 74 21.57 -16.74 -7.50
CA THR A 74 22.62 -17.77 -7.48
C THR A 74 22.10 -19.10 -6.95
N LEU A 75 21.30 -19.10 -5.89
CA LEU A 75 20.72 -20.30 -5.31
C LEU A 75 19.87 -21.08 -6.32
N PHE A 76 18.85 -20.44 -6.90
CA PHE A 76 17.91 -21.13 -7.79
C PHE A 76 18.49 -21.42 -9.17
N LEU A 77 19.42 -20.60 -9.68
CA LEU A 77 20.14 -20.93 -10.91
C LEU A 77 21.14 -22.06 -10.70
N SER A 78 21.74 -22.18 -9.50
CA SER A 78 22.59 -23.33 -9.17
C SER A 78 21.79 -24.62 -9.12
N LEU A 79 20.57 -24.62 -8.57
CA LEU A 79 19.69 -25.80 -8.60
C LEU A 79 19.40 -26.28 -10.03
N ILE A 80 19.10 -25.35 -10.94
CA ILE A 80 18.88 -25.69 -12.36
C ILE A 80 20.16 -26.23 -12.98
N ARG A 81 21.29 -25.56 -12.78
CA ARG A 81 22.60 -25.96 -13.31
C ARG A 81 22.97 -27.36 -12.83
N ASP A 82 22.87 -27.61 -11.53
CA ASP A 82 23.31 -28.85 -10.92
C ASP A 82 22.41 -30.02 -11.36
N TYR A 83 21.11 -29.79 -11.55
CA TYR A 83 20.22 -30.78 -12.15
C TYR A 83 20.51 -31.01 -13.64
N ASP A 84 20.81 -29.97 -14.43
CA ASP A 84 21.17 -30.08 -15.85
C ASP A 84 22.44 -30.92 -16.04
N LEU A 85 23.42 -30.78 -15.14
CA LEU A 85 24.66 -31.57 -15.13
C LEU A 85 24.43 -33.08 -14.93
N THR A 86 23.25 -33.50 -14.47
CA THR A 86 22.89 -34.93 -14.39
C THR A 86 22.56 -35.55 -15.75
N GLY A 87 22.42 -34.74 -16.80
CA GLY A 87 22.04 -35.17 -18.14
C GLY A 87 20.54 -35.39 -18.33
N ASN A 88 19.72 -35.11 -17.30
CA ASN A 88 18.26 -35.18 -17.39
C ASN A 88 17.69 -33.93 -18.10
N PRO A 89 16.69 -34.09 -18.97
CA PRO A 89 16.12 -32.95 -19.70
C PRO A 89 15.31 -32.03 -18.77
N ILE A 90 15.50 -30.72 -18.91
CA ILE A 90 14.73 -29.70 -18.17
C ILE A 90 13.79 -28.95 -19.10
N SER A 91 12.49 -29.08 -18.86
CA SER A 91 11.45 -28.30 -19.54
C SER A 91 10.74 -27.31 -18.61
N SER A 92 10.71 -27.60 -17.31
CA SER A 92 10.10 -26.77 -16.28
C SER A 92 10.76 -26.97 -14.90
N SER A 93 10.41 -26.14 -13.93
CA SER A 93 10.86 -26.28 -12.54
C SER A 93 10.37 -27.57 -11.87
N HIS A 94 9.35 -28.24 -12.42
CA HIS A 94 8.83 -29.50 -11.88
C HIS A 94 9.73 -30.69 -12.24
N ASP A 95 10.57 -30.55 -13.27
CA ASP A 95 11.48 -31.61 -13.67
C ASP A 95 12.65 -31.71 -12.70
N VAL A 96 13.06 -30.60 -12.08
CA VAL A 96 14.16 -30.53 -11.13
C VAL A 96 13.78 -31.25 -9.83
N LYS A 97 14.58 -32.24 -9.44
CA LYS A 97 14.37 -33.06 -8.23
C LYS A 97 15.64 -33.17 -7.41
N GLY A 98 15.50 -33.21 -6.08
CA GLY A 98 16.63 -33.41 -5.18
C GLY A 98 16.37 -32.93 -3.77
N ILE A 99 17.44 -32.85 -2.98
CA ILE A 99 17.43 -32.26 -1.64
C ILE A 99 18.39 -31.07 -1.67
N ALA A 100 17.92 -29.91 -1.25
CA ALA A 100 18.70 -28.69 -1.12
C ALA A 100 18.87 -28.36 0.36
N ILE A 101 20.11 -28.38 0.84
CA ILE A 101 20.46 -27.98 2.21
C ILE A 101 21.03 -26.57 2.14
N ILE A 102 20.44 -25.63 2.87
CA ILE A 102 20.80 -24.22 2.80
C ILE A 102 21.04 -23.70 4.22
N ASP A 103 22.24 -23.22 4.48
CA ASP A 103 22.54 -22.53 5.73
C ASP A 103 22.22 -21.04 5.58
N GLU A 104 21.58 -20.47 6.60
CA GLU A 104 21.14 -19.07 6.69
C GLU A 104 20.45 -18.58 5.40
N VAL A 105 19.36 -19.24 5.02
CA VAL A 105 18.67 -18.98 3.73
C VAL A 105 18.20 -17.53 3.57
N ASP A 106 18.01 -16.82 4.68
CA ASP A 106 17.55 -15.44 4.76
C ASP A 106 18.69 -14.40 4.87
N ALA A 107 19.95 -14.84 4.91
CA ALA A 107 21.12 -13.97 5.05
C ALA A 107 21.15 -12.89 3.96
N HIS A 108 21.33 -11.63 4.37
CA HIS A 108 21.41 -10.46 3.47
C HIS A 108 20.19 -10.24 2.57
N LEU A 109 19.06 -10.90 2.83
CA LEU A 109 17.81 -10.66 2.12
C LEU A 109 17.06 -9.49 2.77
N HIS A 110 16.62 -8.53 1.95
CA HIS A 110 15.71 -7.50 2.44
C HIS A 110 14.30 -8.10 2.67
N THR A 111 13.52 -7.44 3.51
CA THR A 111 12.20 -7.90 3.98
C THR A 111 11.27 -8.42 2.89
N ASP A 112 11.14 -7.73 1.76
CA ASP A 112 10.32 -8.15 0.61
C ASP A 112 10.79 -9.49 0.01
N LEU A 113 12.11 -9.71 -0.05
CA LEU A 113 12.71 -10.93 -0.57
C LEU A 113 12.47 -12.12 0.38
N GLN A 114 12.61 -11.89 1.69
CA GLN A 114 12.36 -12.90 2.72
C GLN A 114 10.88 -13.32 2.76
N TYR A 115 9.96 -12.36 2.76
CA TYR A 115 8.53 -12.61 2.96
C TYR A 115 7.82 -13.11 1.71
N ARG A 116 8.14 -12.58 0.51
CA ARG A 116 7.41 -12.91 -0.73
C ARG A 116 8.22 -13.77 -1.70
N VAL A 117 9.42 -13.31 -2.07
CA VAL A 117 10.15 -13.88 -3.21
C VAL A 117 10.69 -15.27 -2.91
N LEU A 118 11.40 -15.44 -1.80
CA LEU A 118 12.02 -16.70 -1.44
C LEU A 118 10.99 -17.83 -1.23
N PRO A 119 9.90 -17.65 -0.44
CA PRO A 119 8.83 -18.64 -0.35
C PRO A 119 8.21 -19.00 -1.70
N THR A 120 7.92 -18.00 -2.54
CA THR A 120 7.35 -18.22 -3.88
C THR A 120 8.26 -19.09 -4.74
N LEU A 121 9.58 -18.84 -4.70
CA LEU A 121 10.54 -19.64 -5.45
C LEU A 121 10.65 -21.07 -4.92
N ILE A 122 10.65 -21.28 -3.60
CA ILE A 122 10.63 -22.63 -3.00
C ILE A 122 9.45 -23.44 -3.54
N VAL A 123 8.24 -22.87 -3.52
CA VAL A 123 7.03 -23.53 -4.03
C VAL A 123 7.09 -23.84 -5.53
N LYS A 124 7.87 -23.07 -6.32
CA LYS A 124 8.03 -23.35 -7.75
C LYS A 124 8.83 -24.61 -8.05
N PHE A 125 9.56 -25.17 -7.09
CA PHE A 125 10.34 -26.40 -7.24
C PHE A 125 9.75 -27.53 -6.37
N PRO A 126 8.55 -28.04 -6.69
CA PRO A 126 7.79 -28.93 -5.80
C PRO A 126 8.45 -30.30 -5.57
N ASN A 127 9.38 -30.71 -6.44
CA ASN A 127 10.10 -31.97 -6.33
C ASN A 127 11.50 -31.81 -5.70
N VAL A 128 11.82 -30.63 -5.19
CA VAL A 128 13.02 -30.37 -4.39
C VAL A 128 12.62 -30.25 -2.92
N GLN A 129 13.21 -31.09 -2.07
CA GLN A 129 13.07 -30.94 -0.63
C GLN A 129 14.07 -29.89 -0.14
N PHE A 130 13.57 -28.81 0.45
CA PHE A 130 14.41 -27.78 1.05
C PHE A 130 14.57 -28.04 2.54
N ILE A 131 15.82 -28.09 3.01
CA ILE A 131 16.20 -28.14 4.42
C ILE A 131 17.02 -26.89 4.67
N ALA A 132 16.46 -25.92 5.38
CA ALA A 132 17.09 -24.61 5.56
C ALA A 132 17.14 -24.19 7.02
N THR A 133 18.23 -23.52 7.41
CA THR A 133 18.31 -22.76 8.66
C THR A 133 17.94 -21.30 8.37
N SER A 134 17.26 -20.65 9.33
CA SER A 134 16.84 -19.27 9.18
C SER A 134 16.80 -18.55 10.52
N HIS A 135 17.19 -17.27 10.52
CA HIS A 135 17.02 -16.38 11.67
C HIS A 135 15.85 -15.40 11.50
N ALA A 136 15.38 -15.16 10.27
CA ALA A 136 14.30 -14.22 9.99
C ALA A 136 12.89 -14.79 10.28
N PRO A 137 12.13 -14.21 11.24
CA PRO A 137 10.71 -14.54 11.41
C PRO A 137 9.88 -14.24 10.16
N LEU A 138 10.29 -13.23 9.38
CA LEU A 138 9.59 -12.82 8.15
C LEU A 138 9.57 -13.90 7.09
N PHE A 139 10.64 -14.69 6.96
CA PHE A 139 10.67 -15.81 6.04
C PHE A 139 9.65 -16.89 6.44
N LEU A 140 9.56 -17.21 7.73
CA LEU A 140 8.58 -18.17 8.28
C LEU A 140 7.14 -17.72 8.04
N LEU A 141 6.85 -16.44 8.25
CA LEU A 141 5.54 -15.84 7.97
C LEU A 141 5.19 -15.92 6.48
N GLY A 142 6.17 -15.69 5.60
CA GLY A 142 6.01 -15.81 4.15
C GLY A 142 5.79 -17.25 3.69
N LEU A 143 6.47 -18.22 4.31
CA LEU A 143 6.25 -19.65 4.09
C LEU A 143 4.84 -20.05 4.48
N GLU A 144 4.37 -19.71 5.69
CA GLU A 144 2.99 -19.98 6.13
C GLU A 144 1.97 -19.40 5.16
N GLN A 145 2.16 -18.15 4.71
CA GLN A 145 1.25 -17.54 3.75
C GLN A 145 1.21 -18.28 2.40
N THR A 146 2.34 -18.83 1.96
CA THR A 146 2.47 -19.43 0.62
C THR A 146 2.12 -20.92 0.60
N LEU A 147 2.51 -21.66 1.64
CA LEU A 147 2.41 -23.12 1.75
C LEU A 147 1.31 -23.58 2.72
N GLY A 148 0.82 -22.69 3.58
CA GLY A 148 -0.06 -23.03 4.70
C GLY A 148 0.69 -23.69 5.87
N GLU A 149 0.00 -23.80 7.02
CA GLU A 149 0.56 -24.37 8.27
C GLU A 149 1.10 -25.79 8.12
N ASN A 150 0.50 -26.61 7.25
CA ASN A 150 0.88 -28.01 7.04
C ASN A 150 1.87 -28.21 5.89
N GLY A 151 2.32 -27.14 5.24
CA GLY A 151 3.18 -27.23 4.06
C GLY A 151 4.68 -27.31 4.34
N PHE A 152 5.10 -27.16 5.61
CA PHE A 152 6.49 -27.31 6.03
C PHE A 152 6.59 -27.69 7.52
N ASP A 153 7.76 -28.18 7.92
CA ASP A 153 8.11 -28.43 9.32
C ASP A 153 9.04 -27.33 9.82
N LEU A 154 8.73 -26.75 10.98
CA LEU A 154 9.58 -25.78 11.66
C LEU A 154 10.16 -26.42 12.92
N ILE A 155 11.48 -26.51 12.99
CA ILE A 155 12.21 -27.14 14.09
C ILE A 155 13.03 -26.07 14.79
N ASP A 156 12.78 -25.87 16.08
CA ASP A 156 13.58 -24.98 16.92
C ASP A 156 14.94 -25.62 17.24
N MET A 157 16.00 -24.84 17.15
CA MET A 157 17.37 -25.26 17.44
C MET A 157 17.93 -24.43 18.61
N PRO A 158 18.63 -25.06 19.58
CA PRO A 158 19.15 -26.42 19.55
C PRO A 158 18.17 -27.49 20.08
N SER A 159 16.96 -27.10 20.48
CA SER A 159 16.05 -27.98 21.24
C SER A 159 15.54 -29.18 20.44
N GLY A 160 15.50 -29.08 19.10
CA GLY A 160 15.02 -30.12 18.19
C GLY A 160 13.50 -30.28 18.20
N ASN A 161 12.77 -29.36 18.85
CA ASN A 161 11.32 -29.45 18.97
C ASN A 161 10.63 -28.82 17.76
N LYS A 162 9.55 -29.46 17.29
CA LYS A 162 8.69 -28.86 16.29
C LYS A 162 7.90 -27.71 16.91
N ILE A 163 7.96 -26.53 16.29
CA ILE A 163 7.23 -25.33 16.70
C ILE A 163 6.32 -24.86 15.56
N THR A 164 5.51 -23.84 15.83
CA THR A 164 4.56 -23.28 14.86
C THR A 164 4.79 -21.78 14.69
N VAL A 165 4.25 -21.20 13.61
CA VAL A 165 4.51 -19.80 13.23
C VAL A 165 3.74 -18.80 14.10
N GLU A 166 2.68 -19.23 14.81
CA GLU A 166 1.91 -18.38 15.72
C GLU A 166 2.77 -17.77 16.84
N ALA A 167 3.88 -18.42 17.20
CA ALA A 167 4.88 -17.87 18.09
C ALA A 167 5.47 -16.52 17.62
N PHE A 168 5.30 -16.17 16.33
CA PHE A 168 5.74 -14.92 15.72
C PHE A 168 4.58 -14.01 15.30
N SER A 169 3.36 -14.25 15.80
CA SER A 169 2.16 -13.45 15.47
C SER A 169 2.31 -11.96 15.80
N GLU A 170 3.06 -11.61 16.85
CA GLU A 170 3.38 -10.22 17.20
C GLU A 170 4.24 -9.54 16.15
N PHE A 171 5.23 -10.26 15.59
CA PHE A 171 6.04 -9.79 14.45
C PHE A 171 5.20 -9.63 13.19
N LYS A 172 4.22 -10.52 12.95
CA LYS A 172 3.27 -10.40 11.82
C LYS A 172 2.50 -9.10 11.90
N ASN A 173 1.96 -8.75 13.06
CA ASN A 173 1.21 -7.51 13.28
C ASN A 173 2.09 -6.27 13.10
N ALA A 174 3.31 -6.27 13.65
CA ALA A 174 4.27 -5.18 13.49
C ALA A 174 4.71 -5.01 12.02
N PHE A 175 4.95 -6.12 11.32
CA PHE A 175 5.33 -6.11 9.91
C PHE A 175 4.20 -5.62 9.02
N GLN A 176 2.96 -6.07 9.25
CA GLN A 176 1.79 -5.55 8.54
C GLN A 176 1.64 -4.05 8.76
N TYR A 177 1.83 -3.55 9.98
CA TYR A 177 1.83 -2.12 10.26
C TYR A 177 2.93 -1.36 9.49
N PHE A 178 4.13 -1.95 9.38
CA PHE A 178 5.23 -1.38 8.61
C PHE A 178 4.94 -1.32 7.10
N GLU A 179 4.52 -2.44 6.48
CA GLU A 179 4.12 -2.50 5.05
C GLU A 179 3.01 -1.49 4.77
N ASN A 180 2.02 -1.42 5.66
CA ASN A 180 0.92 -0.48 5.59
C ASN A 180 1.39 0.98 5.65
N THR A 181 2.41 1.28 6.45
CA THR A 181 3.00 2.63 6.53
C THR A 181 3.80 2.97 5.26
N LYS A 182 4.49 2.01 4.66
CA LYS A 182 5.22 2.20 3.39
C LYS A 182 4.25 2.42 2.21
N ALA A 183 3.21 1.60 2.11
CA ALA A 183 2.16 1.76 1.11
C ALA A 183 1.43 3.11 1.27
N PHE A 184 1.14 3.49 2.51
CA PHE A 184 0.56 4.79 2.85
C PHE A 184 1.46 5.95 2.41
N ASN A 185 2.75 5.92 2.77
CA ASN A 185 3.71 6.94 2.38
C ASN A 185 3.82 7.07 0.85
N ASN A 186 3.84 5.94 0.12
CA ASN A 186 3.85 5.96 -1.34
C ASN A 186 2.57 6.58 -1.91
N SER A 187 1.39 6.25 -1.36
CA SER A 187 0.14 6.88 -1.81
C SER A 187 0.08 8.38 -1.51
N VAL A 188 0.61 8.80 -0.36
CA VAL A 188 0.72 10.21 0.01
C VAL A 188 1.68 10.93 -0.95
N GLU A 189 2.82 10.30 -1.26
CA GLU A 189 3.77 10.80 -2.25
C GLU A 189 3.12 10.96 -3.64
N GLU A 190 2.41 9.95 -4.15
CA GLU A 190 1.67 10.02 -5.40
C GLU A 190 0.62 11.15 -5.39
N GLN A 191 -0.17 11.25 -4.32
CA GLN A 191 -1.17 12.31 -4.18
C GLN A 191 -0.53 13.71 -4.19
N ILE A 192 0.64 13.89 -3.57
CA ILE A 192 1.34 15.17 -3.54
C ILE A 192 2.03 15.47 -4.89
N ILE A 193 2.63 14.48 -5.55
CA ILE A 193 3.32 14.66 -6.84
C ILE A 193 2.34 14.82 -8.00
N SER A 194 1.13 14.25 -7.90
CA SER A 194 0.14 14.23 -8.99
C SER A 194 -0.27 15.62 -9.50
N SER A 195 -0.13 16.68 -8.69
CA SER A 195 -0.55 18.03 -9.04
C SER A 195 0.38 19.10 -8.48
N ASN A 196 0.58 20.16 -9.27
CA ASN A 196 1.36 21.33 -8.87
C ASN A 196 0.53 22.42 -8.19
N LYS A 197 -0.76 22.17 -7.95
CA LYS A 197 -1.65 23.12 -7.27
C LYS A 197 -1.54 23.00 -5.75
N PRO A 198 -1.80 24.08 -4.99
CA PRO A 198 -2.05 23.96 -3.56
C PRO A 198 -3.12 22.92 -3.25
N LYS A 199 -2.99 22.22 -2.11
CA LYS A 199 -3.87 21.11 -1.74
C LYS A 199 -4.54 21.29 -0.39
N VAL A 200 -5.76 20.79 -0.24
CA VAL A 200 -6.45 20.58 1.03
C VAL A 200 -6.70 19.08 1.19
N LEU A 201 -6.15 18.50 2.24
CA LEU A 201 -6.29 17.09 2.58
C LEU A 201 -7.21 16.94 3.80
N THR A 202 -8.32 16.21 3.63
CA THR A 202 -9.38 16.06 4.66
C THR A 202 -9.35 14.69 5.35
N GLU A 203 -10.10 14.54 6.45
CA GLU A 203 -10.20 13.30 7.24
C GLU A 203 -11.16 12.25 6.67
N GLY A 204 -12.27 12.68 6.06
CA GLY A 204 -13.33 11.82 5.54
C GLY A 204 -13.55 11.93 4.03
N GLU A 205 -14.03 10.83 3.43
CA GLU A 205 -14.34 10.72 1.99
C GLU A 205 -15.42 11.70 1.52
N THR A 206 -16.35 12.04 2.40
CA THR A 206 -17.46 12.96 2.11
C THR A 206 -17.05 14.44 2.15
N ASP A 207 -15.96 14.77 2.82
CA ASP A 207 -15.58 16.15 3.11
C ASP A 207 -15.21 16.92 1.84
N PRO A 208 -14.42 16.37 0.91
CA PRO A 208 -14.15 17.02 -0.36
C PRO A 208 -15.41 17.25 -1.18
N ILE A 209 -16.41 16.36 -1.07
CA ILE A 209 -17.69 16.48 -1.76
C ILE A 209 -18.46 17.68 -1.22
N TYR A 210 -18.57 17.80 0.11
CA TYR A 210 -19.21 18.96 0.74
C TYR A 210 -18.49 20.26 0.41
N LEU A 211 -17.16 20.30 0.52
CA LEU A 211 -16.37 21.50 0.26
C LEU A 211 -16.49 21.95 -1.19
N LYS A 212 -16.35 21.02 -2.16
CA LYS A 212 -16.52 21.34 -3.60
C LYS A 212 -17.94 21.80 -3.89
N LYS A 213 -18.96 21.20 -3.26
CA LYS A 213 -20.35 21.65 -3.44
C LYS A 213 -20.58 23.03 -2.84
N ALA A 214 -20.08 23.28 -1.63
CA ALA A 214 -20.14 24.58 -0.97
C ALA A 214 -19.47 25.67 -1.82
N CYS A 215 -18.28 25.39 -2.38
CA CYS A 215 -17.60 26.32 -3.28
C CYS A 215 -18.47 26.70 -4.48
N LYS A 216 -19.14 25.73 -5.12
CA LYS A 216 -20.04 25.99 -6.26
C LYS A 216 -21.25 26.83 -5.85
N LEU A 217 -21.91 26.49 -4.74
CA LEU A 217 -23.14 27.16 -4.29
C LEU A 217 -22.90 28.57 -3.74
N LEU A 218 -21.73 28.80 -3.14
CA LEU A 218 -21.37 30.04 -2.46
C LEU A 218 -20.47 30.96 -3.31
N SER A 219 -20.27 30.63 -4.59
CA SER A 219 -19.48 31.41 -5.56
C SER A 219 -17.96 31.50 -5.28
N TYR A 220 -17.35 30.45 -4.71
CA TYR A 220 -15.90 30.30 -4.55
C TYR A 220 -15.29 29.45 -5.68
N GLN A 221 -15.58 29.81 -6.93
CA GLN A 221 -15.11 29.04 -8.10
C GLN A 221 -13.57 29.06 -8.23
N ASP A 222 -12.93 30.13 -7.76
CA ASP A 222 -11.47 30.25 -7.79
C ASP A 222 -10.77 29.20 -6.92
N LEU A 223 -11.36 28.79 -5.79
CA LEU A 223 -10.88 27.67 -5.00
C LEU A 223 -10.93 26.36 -5.78
N ILE A 224 -12.02 26.10 -6.50
CA ILE A 224 -12.16 24.87 -7.32
C ILE A 224 -11.11 24.83 -8.43
N ASP A 225 -10.84 25.99 -9.05
CA ASP A 225 -9.95 26.05 -10.20
C ASP A 225 -8.48 25.98 -9.79
N LYS A 226 -8.12 26.56 -8.63
CA LYS A 226 -6.73 26.74 -8.19
C LYS A 226 -6.27 25.76 -7.10
N VAL A 227 -7.17 25.10 -6.38
CA VAL A 227 -6.85 24.25 -5.24
C VAL A 227 -7.42 22.85 -5.43
N ASP A 228 -6.61 21.83 -5.20
CA ASP A 228 -7.10 20.45 -5.18
C ASP A 228 -7.55 20.06 -3.77
N ILE A 229 -8.84 19.76 -3.63
CA ILE A 229 -9.43 19.29 -2.38
C ILE A 229 -9.64 17.78 -2.48
N GLU A 230 -8.92 17.03 -1.67
CA GLU A 230 -8.84 15.58 -1.70
C GLU A 230 -8.92 15.02 -0.27
N TRP A 231 -9.28 13.75 -0.18
CA TRP A 231 -9.31 13.03 1.09
C TRP A 231 -8.12 12.08 1.18
N ILE A 232 -7.56 11.92 2.39
CA ILE A 232 -6.51 10.93 2.63
C ILE A 232 -7.14 9.57 2.93
N GLY A 233 -7.06 8.67 1.96
CA GLY A 233 -7.47 7.28 2.10
C GLY A 233 -7.14 6.45 0.86
N ILE A 234 -6.98 5.14 1.06
CA ILE A 234 -6.77 4.18 -0.03
C ILE A 234 -8.08 3.42 -0.24
N ASN A 235 -8.70 3.63 -1.42
CA ASN A 235 -9.85 2.85 -1.85
C ASN A 235 -9.41 1.43 -2.19
N GLN A 236 -10.03 0.45 -1.52
CA GLN A 236 -9.88 -0.96 -1.89
C GLN A 236 -10.99 -1.37 -2.86
N GLU A 237 -10.68 -2.24 -3.84
CA GLU A 237 -11.68 -2.78 -4.78
C GLU A 237 -12.84 -3.51 -4.08
N LYS A 238 -12.61 -4.05 -2.87
CA LYS A 238 -13.63 -4.59 -1.97
C LYS A 238 -13.23 -4.35 -0.51
N GLY A 239 -14.04 -3.60 0.23
CA GLY A 239 -13.84 -3.40 1.67
C GLY A 239 -14.09 -1.98 2.13
N LYS A 240 -13.87 -1.72 3.43
CA LYS A 240 -13.78 -0.35 3.93
C LYS A 240 -12.45 0.24 3.47
N PRO A 241 -12.41 1.54 3.11
CA PRO A 241 -11.16 2.18 2.75
C PRO A 241 -10.13 2.08 3.88
N LEU A 242 -8.87 1.92 3.50
CA LEU A 242 -7.75 1.86 4.42
C LEU A 242 -7.19 3.28 4.65
N PHE A 243 -6.60 3.49 5.83
CA PHE A 243 -5.91 4.73 6.21
C PHE A 243 -6.79 5.97 6.09
N THR A 244 -7.87 5.97 6.86
CA THR A 244 -8.86 7.05 6.90
C THR A 244 -8.79 7.81 8.23
N GLY A 245 -9.31 9.03 8.27
CA GLY A 245 -9.46 9.81 9.51
C GLY A 245 -8.18 10.42 10.06
N LYS A 246 -8.28 10.99 11.27
CA LYS A 246 -7.21 11.71 12.00
C LYS A 246 -5.83 11.07 11.93
N ASP A 247 -5.71 9.77 12.21
CA ASP A 247 -4.41 9.10 12.30
C ASP A 247 -3.66 9.13 10.96
N SER A 248 -4.39 9.19 9.86
CA SER A 248 -3.82 9.25 8.51
C SER A 248 -3.34 10.65 8.17
N LEU A 249 -4.05 11.70 8.60
CA LEU A 249 -3.54 13.07 8.53
C LEU A 249 -2.28 13.24 9.40
N GLU A 250 -2.22 12.64 10.59
CA GLU A 250 -1.02 12.72 11.44
C GLU A 250 0.19 12.01 10.81
N LYS A 251 -0.01 10.82 10.22
CA LYS A 251 1.04 10.13 9.48
C LYS A 251 1.52 10.95 8.28
N THR A 252 0.59 11.57 7.54
CA THR A 252 0.90 12.47 6.42
C THR A 252 1.71 13.67 6.87
N ARG A 253 1.33 14.28 8.01
CA ARG A 253 2.08 15.37 8.63
C ARG A 253 3.51 14.96 8.94
N GLN A 254 3.70 13.81 9.61
CA GLN A 254 5.04 13.32 9.97
C GLN A 254 5.88 13.06 8.72
N PHE A 255 5.29 12.45 7.69
CA PHE A 255 5.94 12.20 6.41
C PHE A 255 6.39 13.51 5.72
N LEU A 256 5.52 14.51 5.65
CA LEU A 256 5.80 15.81 5.04
C LEU A 256 6.87 16.61 5.78
N ILE A 257 6.84 16.59 7.12
CA ILE A 257 7.86 17.24 7.95
C ILE A 257 9.22 16.53 7.80
N ALA A 258 9.23 15.20 7.75
CA ALA A 258 10.45 14.41 7.55
C ALA A 258 11.04 14.58 6.14
N ASN A 259 10.22 14.93 5.15
CA ASN A 259 10.64 15.09 3.76
C ASN A 259 10.25 16.46 3.18
N PRO A 260 10.88 17.57 3.63
CA PRO A 260 10.51 18.93 3.19
C PRO A 260 10.59 19.16 1.68
N SER A 261 11.34 18.34 0.95
CA SER A 261 11.46 18.42 -0.52
C SER A 261 10.14 18.22 -1.28
N PHE A 262 9.14 17.59 -0.65
CA PHE A 262 7.80 17.42 -1.22
C PHE A 262 6.89 18.63 -0.99
N LEU A 263 7.22 19.51 -0.04
CA LEU A 263 6.49 20.75 0.22
C LEU A 263 6.89 21.83 -0.80
N LYS A 264 6.53 21.64 -2.07
CA LYS A 264 6.78 22.61 -3.15
C LYS A 264 5.64 23.62 -3.33
N HIS A 265 4.47 23.32 -2.79
CA HIS A 265 3.27 24.14 -2.82
C HIS A 265 2.60 24.10 -1.44
N LYS A 266 1.66 25.02 -1.22
CA LYS A 266 0.94 25.13 0.04
C LYS A 266 -0.02 23.95 0.22
N ILE A 267 0.02 23.30 1.38
CA ILE A 267 -0.83 22.15 1.74
C ILE A 267 -1.53 22.45 3.05
N ILE A 268 -2.86 22.31 3.10
CA ILE A 268 -3.64 22.31 4.35
C ILE A 268 -3.99 20.87 4.73
N LEU A 269 -3.68 20.49 5.96
CA LEU A 269 -4.26 19.33 6.62
C LEU A 269 -5.48 19.80 7.42
N LEU A 270 -6.68 19.42 6.97
CA LEU A 270 -7.95 19.85 7.55
C LEU A 270 -8.52 18.75 8.45
N TYR A 271 -8.46 19.00 9.76
CA TYR A 271 -8.96 18.08 10.79
C TYR A 271 -10.43 18.36 11.13
N ASP A 272 -11.15 17.31 11.51
CA ASP A 272 -12.54 17.38 11.94
C ASP A 272 -12.69 18.15 13.27
N CYS A 273 -13.89 18.67 13.52
CA CYS A 273 -14.16 19.53 14.68
C CYS A 273 -13.96 18.82 16.04
N ASP A 274 -14.06 17.49 16.10
CA ASP A 274 -13.89 16.70 17.32
C ASP A 274 -12.42 16.37 17.65
N THR A 275 -11.50 16.72 16.76
CA THR A 275 -10.09 16.32 16.84
C THR A 275 -9.29 17.11 17.89
N LYS A 276 -9.79 18.28 18.32
CA LYS A 276 -9.18 19.23 19.30
C LYS A 276 -7.68 19.51 19.05
N LYS A 277 -7.25 19.47 17.79
CA LYS A 277 -5.85 19.65 17.43
C LYS A 277 -5.48 21.13 17.42
N GLN A 278 -4.30 21.46 17.96
CA GLN A 278 -3.78 22.82 17.90
C GLN A 278 -3.39 23.16 16.46
N GLU A 279 -3.79 24.34 16.01
CA GLU A 279 -3.41 24.85 14.69
C GLU A 279 -1.90 25.19 14.70
N GLN A 280 -1.17 24.66 13.71
CA GLN A 280 0.27 24.82 13.60
C GLN A 280 0.66 24.95 12.13
N ASP A 281 1.69 25.75 11.86
CA ASP A 281 2.21 26.00 10.51
C ASP A 281 3.67 25.59 10.44
N PHE A 282 4.02 24.81 9.42
CA PHE A 282 5.38 24.34 9.15
C PHE A 282 5.74 24.63 7.68
N GLY A 283 6.28 25.82 7.43
CA GLY A 283 6.65 26.26 6.09
C GLY A 283 5.43 26.40 5.18
N TYR A 284 5.28 25.51 4.19
CA TYR A 284 4.11 25.45 3.30
C TYR A 284 3.04 24.44 3.77
N LEU A 285 3.22 23.81 4.93
CA LEU A 285 2.21 22.95 5.54
C LEU A 285 1.42 23.72 6.61
N TYR A 286 0.10 23.71 6.50
CA TYR A 286 -0.82 24.40 7.42
C TYR A 286 -1.75 23.37 8.07
N GLU A 287 -1.81 23.34 9.39
CA GLU A 287 -2.73 22.46 10.14
C GLU A 287 -3.90 23.28 10.65
N ARG A 288 -5.12 22.93 10.22
CA ARG A 288 -6.34 23.65 10.61
C ARG A 288 -7.41 22.68 11.08
N THR A 289 -8.20 23.10 12.06
CA THR A 289 -9.31 22.31 12.60
C THR A 289 -10.61 22.99 12.25
N ILE A 290 -11.61 22.24 11.78
CA ILE A 290 -12.93 22.79 11.48
C ILE A 290 -13.56 23.32 12.78
N LYS A 291 -14.05 24.57 12.74
CA LYS A 291 -14.74 25.16 13.89
C LYS A 291 -16.08 24.46 14.10
N GLN A 292 -16.33 24.06 15.35
CA GLN A 292 -17.57 23.40 15.71
C GLN A 292 -18.74 24.39 15.66
N ASN A 293 -19.80 24.04 14.95
CA ASN A 293 -21.09 24.71 14.99
C ASN A 293 -21.83 24.32 16.28
N SER A 294 -21.87 25.25 17.23
CA SER A 294 -22.55 25.08 18.53
C SER A 294 -24.08 25.01 18.43
N GLN A 295 -24.67 25.37 17.29
CA GLN A 295 -26.11 25.29 17.07
C GLN A 295 -26.58 23.88 16.68
N ASN A 296 -25.67 22.99 16.27
CA ASN A 296 -26.01 21.62 15.92
C ASN A 296 -25.79 20.68 17.10
N ASN A 297 -26.86 20.36 17.82
CA ASN A 297 -26.80 19.46 18.97
C ASN A 297 -26.97 17.98 18.61
N LYS A 298 -27.45 17.69 17.39
CA LYS A 298 -27.72 16.34 16.90
C LYS A 298 -26.47 15.64 16.35
N VAL A 299 -25.67 16.34 15.53
CA VAL A 299 -24.42 15.84 14.96
C VAL A 299 -23.26 16.70 15.44
N LYS A 300 -22.46 16.16 16.36
CA LYS A 300 -21.38 16.90 17.04
C LYS A 300 -19.97 16.58 16.53
N LYS A 301 -19.84 15.72 15.53
CA LYS A 301 -18.58 15.19 15.01
C LYS A 301 -18.55 15.30 13.49
N GLY A 302 -17.35 15.37 12.92
CA GLY A 302 -17.17 15.47 11.49
C GLY A 302 -17.52 16.84 10.90
N ILE A 303 -17.15 17.04 9.65
CA ILE A 303 -17.58 18.19 8.85
C ILE A 303 -19.12 18.36 8.79
N GLU A 304 -19.88 17.27 8.99
CA GLU A 304 -21.34 17.32 9.00
C GLU A 304 -21.90 18.20 10.12
N ASN A 305 -21.14 18.44 11.20
CA ASN A 305 -21.54 19.35 12.26
C ASN A 305 -21.83 20.78 11.73
N LEU A 306 -21.23 21.20 10.62
CA LEU A 306 -21.48 22.51 10.01
C LEU A 306 -22.93 22.67 9.51
N PHE A 307 -23.64 21.60 9.19
CA PHE A 307 -25.04 21.68 8.77
C PHE A 307 -25.99 21.99 9.94
N HIS A 308 -27.16 22.54 9.64
CA HIS A 308 -28.20 22.78 10.64
C HIS A 308 -28.84 21.46 11.11
N GLU A 309 -29.14 21.32 12.41
CA GLU A 309 -29.63 20.06 13.00
C GLU A 309 -30.95 19.54 12.39
N ASN A 310 -31.83 20.44 11.94
CA ASN A 310 -33.08 20.12 11.26
C ASN A 310 -32.92 19.32 9.95
N LEU A 311 -31.73 19.34 9.33
CA LEU A 311 -31.48 18.61 8.08
C LEU A 311 -31.27 17.11 8.31
N PHE A 312 -30.97 16.70 9.55
CA PHE A 312 -30.71 15.32 9.92
C PHE A 312 -32.02 14.58 10.23
N GLU A 313 -32.80 14.31 9.18
CA GLU A 313 -34.05 13.55 9.28
C GLU A 313 -33.82 12.06 9.58
N ASP A 314 -34.82 11.39 10.15
CA ASP A 314 -34.74 9.98 10.58
C ASP A 314 -34.44 9.02 9.42
N LYS A 315 -34.77 9.41 8.18
CA LYS A 315 -34.44 8.64 6.96
C LYS A 315 -32.94 8.37 6.77
N PHE A 316 -32.08 9.16 7.40
CA PHE A 316 -30.62 8.99 7.34
C PHE A 316 -30.06 8.14 8.49
N TYR A 317 -30.91 7.59 9.34
CA TYR A 317 -30.51 6.77 10.48
C TYR A 317 -30.99 5.33 10.27
N ARG A 318 -30.07 4.38 10.40
CA ARG A 318 -30.39 2.95 10.38
C ARG A 318 -30.26 2.39 11.78
N GLU A 319 -31.33 1.78 12.26
CA GLU A 319 -31.33 1.12 13.56
C GLU A 319 -30.85 -0.32 13.42
N LYS A 320 -29.90 -0.69 14.28
CA LYS A 320 -29.49 -2.06 14.48
C LYS A 320 -29.79 -2.45 15.92
N THR A 321 -30.47 -3.57 16.09
CA THR A 321 -30.61 -4.19 17.41
C THR A 321 -29.42 -5.08 17.67
N GLU A 322 -28.71 -4.83 18.76
CA GLU A 322 -27.67 -5.71 19.30
C GLU A 322 -28.08 -6.18 20.69
N PHE A 323 -27.65 -7.37 21.07
CA PHE A 323 -27.82 -7.88 22.43
C PHE A 323 -26.50 -7.72 23.17
N THR A 324 -26.54 -7.20 24.40
CA THR A 324 -25.34 -7.18 25.26
C THR A 324 -24.98 -8.60 25.68
N ASP A 325 -23.76 -8.80 26.21
CA ASP A 325 -23.29 -10.10 26.70
C ASP A 325 -24.17 -10.68 27.84
N TYR A 326 -25.05 -9.86 28.40
CA TYR A 326 -26.04 -10.22 29.43
C TYR A 326 -27.48 -10.35 28.89
N GLY A 327 -27.66 -10.32 27.57
CA GLY A 327 -28.95 -10.52 26.90
C GLY A 327 -29.85 -9.29 26.80
N GLU A 328 -29.34 -8.09 27.14
CA GLU A 328 -30.13 -6.86 27.10
C GLU A 328 -30.20 -6.30 25.67
N LYS A 329 -31.36 -5.77 25.29
CA LYS A 329 -31.56 -5.17 23.97
C LYS A 329 -30.96 -3.77 23.90
N LYS A 330 -29.92 -3.58 23.08
CA LYS A 330 -29.34 -2.27 22.75
C LYS A 330 -29.72 -1.88 21.33
N ILE A 331 -30.45 -0.78 21.17
CA ILE A 331 -30.76 -0.21 19.85
C ILE A 331 -29.66 0.80 19.53
N ILE A 332 -28.89 0.53 18.48
CA ILE A 332 -27.85 1.43 17.98
C ILE A 332 -28.38 2.07 16.70
N SER A 333 -28.61 3.38 16.77
CA SER A 333 -28.96 4.18 15.60
C SER A 333 -27.68 4.72 14.95
N THR A 334 -27.45 4.34 13.70
CA THR A 334 -26.23 4.69 12.94
C THR A 334 -26.57 5.67 11.83
N PHE A 335 -25.97 6.86 11.88
CA PHE A 335 -26.09 7.87 10.84
C PHE A 335 -25.39 7.43 9.55
N GLN A 336 -26.10 7.48 8.42
CA GLN A 336 -25.62 7.11 7.10
C GLN A 336 -25.02 8.34 6.39
N LYS A 337 -23.72 8.58 6.60
CA LYS A 337 -23.01 9.75 6.05
C LYS A 337 -23.13 9.88 4.53
N ASN A 338 -22.95 8.78 3.79
CA ASN A 338 -22.98 8.79 2.33
C ASN A 338 -24.38 9.10 1.78
N ASP A 339 -25.42 8.50 2.37
CA ASP A 339 -26.82 8.74 1.98
C ASP A 339 -27.19 10.22 2.21
N PHE A 340 -26.76 10.80 3.33
CA PHE A 340 -26.95 12.22 3.62
C PHE A 340 -26.14 13.11 2.66
N CYS A 341 -24.87 12.78 2.41
CA CYS A 341 -23.99 13.51 1.50
C CYS A 341 -24.59 13.62 0.10
N GLN A 342 -25.04 12.49 -0.44
CA GLN A 342 -25.66 12.43 -1.76
C GLN A 342 -26.96 13.26 -1.79
N TRP A 343 -27.79 13.18 -0.75
CA TRP A 343 -29.03 13.96 -0.70
C TRP A 343 -28.78 15.47 -0.63
N ILE A 344 -27.95 15.93 0.30
CA ILE A 344 -27.73 17.37 0.51
C ILE A 344 -26.99 18.01 -0.67
N CYS A 345 -26.05 17.28 -1.28
CA CYS A 345 -25.25 17.76 -2.40
C CYS A 345 -25.97 17.66 -3.75
N ASP A 346 -26.72 16.58 -4.02
CA ASP A 346 -27.27 16.35 -5.36
C ASP A 346 -28.76 16.70 -5.46
N GLN A 347 -29.55 16.36 -4.44
CA GLN A 347 -31.01 16.52 -4.51
C GLN A 347 -31.47 17.88 -3.99
N ARG A 348 -30.94 18.34 -2.85
CA ARG A 348 -31.35 19.59 -2.22
C ARG A 348 -30.55 20.78 -2.72
N ALA A 349 -29.22 20.73 -2.59
CA ALA A 349 -28.27 21.68 -3.19
C ALA A 349 -28.59 23.18 -2.96
N THR A 350 -29.14 23.54 -1.79
CA THR A 350 -29.52 24.93 -1.49
C THR A 350 -28.34 25.70 -0.89
N PRO A 351 -28.02 26.93 -1.34
CA PRO A 351 -26.93 27.73 -0.76
C PRO A 351 -27.06 28.00 0.74
N ASP A 352 -28.28 28.19 1.25
CA ASP A 352 -28.53 28.50 2.67
C ASP A 352 -28.13 27.36 3.60
N ASP A 353 -28.25 26.11 3.16
CA ASP A 353 -27.86 24.95 3.97
C ASP A 353 -26.33 24.87 4.16
N PHE A 354 -25.56 25.52 3.30
CA PHE A 354 -24.09 25.55 3.34
C PHE A 354 -23.53 26.84 3.95
N VAL A 355 -24.36 27.73 4.52
CA VAL A 355 -23.92 29.05 5.00
C VAL A 355 -22.74 28.99 5.99
N ASN A 356 -22.72 27.97 6.86
CA ASN A 356 -21.67 27.78 7.86
C ASN A 356 -20.32 27.31 7.27
N PHE A 357 -20.29 26.92 5.99
CA PHE A 357 -19.05 26.60 5.29
C PHE A 357 -18.28 27.85 4.86
N LYS A 358 -18.91 29.04 4.81
CA LYS A 358 -18.24 30.29 4.36
C LYS A 358 -16.97 30.58 5.14
N GLU A 359 -17.02 30.51 6.47
CA GLU A 359 -15.87 30.78 7.33
C GLU A 359 -14.71 29.81 7.04
N LEU A 360 -15.03 28.53 6.82
CA LEU A 360 -14.06 27.50 6.47
C LEU A 360 -13.45 27.77 5.07
N LEU A 361 -14.28 28.12 4.09
CA LEU A 361 -13.82 28.43 2.73
C LEU A 361 -12.97 29.71 2.68
N ASP A 362 -13.33 30.75 3.43
CA ASP A 362 -12.55 31.98 3.54
C ASP A 362 -11.17 31.70 4.15
N MET A 363 -11.10 30.85 5.18
CA MET A 363 -9.83 30.42 5.77
C MET A 363 -8.97 29.67 4.74
N ILE A 364 -9.54 28.69 4.03
CA ILE A 364 -8.82 27.93 3.00
C ILE A 364 -8.30 28.86 1.91
N ARG A 365 -9.15 29.78 1.44
CA ARG A 365 -8.82 30.76 0.40
C ARG A 365 -7.66 31.65 0.82
N ASN A 366 -7.72 32.25 2.01
CA ASN A 366 -6.69 33.17 2.52
C ASN A 366 -5.32 32.51 2.71
N LEU A 367 -5.30 31.21 3.01
CA LEU A 367 -4.05 30.48 3.18
C LEU A 367 -3.44 30.06 1.83
N LEU A 368 -4.26 29.58 0.89
CA LEU A 368 -3.78 28.91 -0.32
C LEU A 368 -3.68 29.81 -1.56
N ILE A 369 -4.52 30.83 -1.67
CA ILE A 369 -4.59 31.79 -2.79
C ILE A 369 -4.14 33.15 -2.29
#